data_AF-M1YLX8-F1
#
_entry.id   AF-M1YLX8-F1
#
_cell.length_a   1.000
_cell.length_b   1.000
_cell.length_c   1.000
_cell.angle_alpha   90.00
_cell.angle_beta   90.00
_cell.angle_gamma   90.00
#
_symmetry.space_group_name_H-M   'P 1'
#
loop_
_entity.id
_entity.type
_entity.pdbx_description
1 polymer ?
#
loop_
_entity_poly.entity_id
_entity_poly.type
_entity_poly.pdbx_seq_one_letter_code
_entity_poly.pdbx_strand_id
1 'polypeptide(L)'
;MNSTAKTFLVLLGATVFFNLMFYYLSSNIEDFENLPLPPKKVDRYKTDNPLIKVDAQSRDTWALLDFSTGKIHRVEDMEKDTHRLQKLDWDLAFQRTKIVTNGGVTNPQGPVQVKNLGQVEFDQVQDVPATRTDFKKDDRGWGGSIVNKALVDWYIYRTRTHNVESKKDVYLIDTGDGFVKMKIINYYCERPESDCKSMMCTRDEAACLTLEYRYVPKGEHLFPTNPIDHPQTAQVSH
;
A
#
# COMPACT_ATOMS: atom_id res chain seq x y z
N MET A 1 63.81 -29.52 19.24
CA MET A 1 63.00 -28.28 19.34
C MET A 1 61.84 -28.51 20.30
N ASN A 2 61.77 -27.78 21.42
CA ASN A 2 60.76 -27.97 22.48
C ASN A 2 59.35 -27.61 21.95
N SER A 3 58.30 -28.23 22.50
CA SER A 3 56.90 -28.09 22.05
C SER A 3 56.47 -26.62 21.93
N THR A 4 56.83 -25.80 22.92
CA THR A 4 56.56 -24.36 22.96
C THR A 4 57.17 -23.60 21.78
N ALA A 5 58.40 -23.93 21.37
CA ALA A 5 59.06 -23.26 20.25
C ALA A 5 58.39 -23.57 18.90
N LYS A 6 57.85 -24.79 18.74
CA LYS A 6 57.05 -25.16 17.55
C LYS A 6 55.76 -24.36 17.48
N THR A 7 55.04 -24.24 18.60
CA THR A 7 53.79 -23.47 18.68
C THR A 7 54.01 -22.00 18.36
N PHE A 8 55.08 -21.40 18.89
CA PHE A 8 55.44 -20.01 18.56
C PHE A 8 55.74 -19.82 17.07
N LEU A 9 56.45 -20.77 16.45
CA LEU A 9 56.79 -20.68 15.03
C LEU A 9 55.53 -20.77 14.14
N VAL A 10 54.57 -21.62 14.51
CA VAL A 10 53.28 -21.75 13.81
C VAL A 10 52.45 -20.48 13.94
N LEU A 11 52.34 -19.92 15.15
CA LEU A 11 51.61 -18.67 15.38
C LEU A 11 52.24 -17.51 14.60
N LEU A 12 53.57 -17.38 14.64
CA LEU A 12 54.28 -16.36 13.88
C LEU A 12 54.02 -16.50 12.37
N GLY A 13 54.08 -17.73 11.85
CA GLY A 13 53.79 -18.01 10.44
C GLY A 13 52.35 -17.65 10.05
N ALA A 14 51.37 -18.00 10.89
CA ALA A 14 49.97 -17.67 10.67
C ALA A 14 49.72 -16.15 10.69
N THR A 15 50.35 -15.43 11.63
CA THR A 15 50.26 -13.97 11.70
C THR A 15 50.87 -13.31 10.47
N VAL A 16 52.03 -13.77 10.01
CA VAL A 16 52.67 -13.23 8.79
C VAL A 16 51.79 -13.49 7.57
N PHE A 17 51.25 -14.71 7.42
CA PHE A 17 50.33 -15.04 6.32
C PHE A 17 49.08 -14.16 6.34
N PHE A 18 48.47 -13.97 7.52
CA PHE A 18 47.29 -13.14 7.65
C PHE A 18 47.55 -11.67 7.30
N ASN A 19 48.69 -11.11 7.74
CA ASN A 19 49.06 -9.73 7.41
C ASN A 19 49.36 -9.55 5.92
N LEU A 20 50.01 -10.53 5.27
CA LEU A 20 50.24 -10.51 3.83
C LEU A 20 48.93 -10.60 3.04
N MET A 21 48.01 -11.44 3.49
CA MET A 21 46.68 -11.57 2.90
C MET A 21 45.87 -10.27 3.05
N PHE A 22 45.91 -9.64 4.23
CA PHE A 22 45.30 -8.32 4.45
C PHE A 22 45.92 -7.22 3.59
N TYR A 23 47.25 -7.19 3.47
CA TYR A 23 47.96 -6.25 2.61
C TYR A 23 47.52 -6.43 1.15
N TYR A 24 47.50 -7.67 0.66
CA TYR A 24 47.03 -8.00 -0.69
C TYR A 24 45.57 -7.60 -0.90
N LEU A 25 44.66 -7.90 0.03
CA LEU A 25 43.27 -7.47 -0.09
C LEU A 25 43.16 -5.94 -0.12
N SER A 26 43.88 -5.24 0.77
CA SER A 26 43.86 -3.77 0.83
C SER A 26 44.38 -3.11 -0.44
N SER A 27 45.43 -3.67 -1.07
CA SER A 27 45.97 -3.15 -2.33
C SER A 27 45.08 -3.42 -3.54
N ASN A 28 44.11 -4.33 -3.42
CA ASN A 28 43.19 -4.71 -4.49
C ASN A 28 41.73 -4.29 -4.20
N ILE A 29 41.46 -3.55 -3.11
CA ILE A 29 40.12 -3.10 -2.74
C ILE A 29 39.60 -1.97 -3.65
N GLU A 30 40.49 -1.10 -4.15
CA GLU A 30 40.11 0.05 -5.00
C GLU A 30 39.47 -0.37 -6.34
N ASP A 31 39.74 -1.58 -6.84
CA ASP A 31 39.18 -2.07 -8.11
C ASP A 31 37.73 -2.56 -8.00
N PHE A 32 37.24 -2.89 -6.79
CA PHE A 32 35.88 -3.37 -6.58
C PHE A 32 34.88 -2.28 -6.22
N GLU A 33 35.33 -1.14 -5.68
CA GLU A 33 34.45 -0.04 -5.27
C GLU A 33 34.09 0.93 -6.41
N ASN A 34 34.80 0.87 -7.55
CA ASN A 34 34.65 1.81 -8.66
C ASN A 34 33.73 1.33 -9.79
N LEU A 35 33.16 0.13 -9.69
CA LEU A 35 32.12 -0.29 -10.63
C LEU A 35 30.80 0.38 -10.23
N PRO A 36 30.23 1.28 -11.05
CA PRO A 36 28.92 1.83 -10.75
C PRO A 36 27.96 0.66 -10.63
N LEU A 37 27.20 0.62 -9.52
CA LEU A 37 26.16 -0.38 -9.35
C LEU A 37 25.28 -0.37 -10.61
N PRO A 38 24.94 -1.54 -11.17
CA PRO A 38 24.03 -1.58 -12.30
C PRO A 38 22.79 -0.77 -11.93
N PRO A 39 22.32 0.14 -12.80
CA PRO A 39 21.20 1.00 -12.50
C PRO A 39 20.04 0.12 -12.06
N LYS A 40 19.49 0.42 -10.88
CA LYS A 40 18.38 -0.33 -10.31
C LYS A 40 17.25 -0.38 -11.33
N LYS A 41 16.87 -1.57 -11.78
CA LYS A 41 15.68 -1.74 -12.63
C LYS A 41 14.46 -1.34 -11.80
N VAL A 42 13.87 -0.20 -12.14
CA VAL A 42 12.65 0.29 -11.51
C VAL A 42 11.47 -0.26 -12.31
N ASP A 43 10.91 -1.37 -11.87
CA ASP A 43 9.68 -1.90 -12.45
C ASP A 43 8.54 -0.94 -12.09
N ARG A 44 8.13 -0.12 -13.07
CA ARG A 44 6.95 0.73 -12.93
C ARG A 44 5.71 -0.14 -13.09
N TYR A 45 4.77 -0.03 -12.14
CA TYR A 45 3.45 -0.62 -12.29
C TYR A 45 2.79 -0.04 -13.54
N LYS A 46 2.28 -0.91 -14.41
CA LYS A 46 1.57 -0.53 -15.64
C LYS A 46 0.14 -1.03 -15.54
N THR A 47 -0.80 -0.16 -15.86
CA THR A 47 -2.22 -0.47 -15.94
C THR A 47 -2.90 0.49 -16.90
N ASP A 48 -3.90 -0.02 -17.61
CA ASP A 48 -4.80 0.77 -18.46
C ASP A 48 -6.12 1.09 -17.73
N ASN A 49 -6.20 0.76 -16.45
CA ASN A 49 -7.33 1.06 -15.59
C ASN A 49 -7.22 2.47 -14.97
N PRO A 50 -8.35 3.13 -14.68
CA PRO A 50 -8.35 4.40 -13.98
C PRO A 50 -7.58 4.35 -12.67
N LEU A 51 -6.84 5.44 -12.42
CA LEU A 51 -6.12 5.67 -11.19
C LEU A 51 -6.73 6.85 -10.44
N ILE A 52 -6.89 6.71 -9.13
CA ILE A 52 -7.25 7.80 -8.24
C ILE A 52 -6.20 7.96 -7.15
N LYS A 53 -5.84 9.21 -6.86
CA LYS A 53 -4.92 9.56 -5.77
C LYS A 53 -5.73 10.05 -4.58
N VAL A 54 -5.46 9.48 -3.42
CA VAL A 54 -6.11 9.87 -2.17
C VAL A 54 -5.05 10.42 -1.23
N ASP A 55 -5.08 11.73 -1.01
CA ASP A 55 -4.27 12.38 0.03
C ASP A 55 -4.90 12.12 1.41
N ALA A 56 -4.26 11.22 2.16
CA ALA A 56 -4.59 10.86 3.53
C ALA A 56 -3.41 11.19 4.48
N GLN A 57 -2.61 12.21 4.15
CA GLN A 57 -1.39 12.59 4.88
C GLN A 57 -1.69 13.09 6.29
N SER A 58 -2.81 13.79 6.46
CA SER A 58 -3.26 14.31 7.74
C SER A 58 -3.50 13.22 8.78
N ARG A 59 -3.18 13.52 10.04
CA ARG A 59 -3.53 12.67 11.19
C ARG A 59 -4.83 13.09 11.86
N ASP A 60 -5.31 14.28 11.52
CA ASP A 60 -6.43 14.93 12.18
C ASP A 60 -7.66 14.98 11.29
N THR A 61 -7.53 14.59 10.01
CA THR A 61 -8.64 14.55 9.06
C THR A 61 -8.67 13.25 8.29
N TRP A 62 -9.86 12.84 7.89
CA TRP A 62 -10.14 11.73 7.00
C TRP A 62 -10.45 12.23 5.59
N ALA A 63 -9.94 11.52 4.58
CA ALA A 63 -10.30 11.71 3.17
C ALA A 63 -11.36 10.68 2.78
N LEU A 64 -12.57 11.14 2.47
CA LEU A 64 -13.74 10.33 2.14
C LEU A 64 -13.91 10.30 0.64
N LEU A 65 -13.70 9.13 0.03
CA LEU A 65 -13.80 8.91 -1.40
C LEU A 65 -15.16 8.32 -1.77
N ASP A 66 -15.82 8.93 -2.75
CA ASP A 66 -16.93 8.36 -3.52
C ASP A 66 -16.39 7.86 -4.87
N PHE A 67 -16.50 6.57 -5.15
CA PHE A 67 -15.99 5.97 -6.39
C PHE A 67 -16.87 6.26 -7.60
N SER A 68 -18.15 6.54 -7.41
CA SER A 68 -19.07 6.82 -8.51
C SER A 68 -18.76 8.16 -9.19
N THR A 69 -18.30 9.15 -8.40
CA THR A 69 -17.93 10.48 -8.89
C THR A 69 -16.42 10.76 -8.87
N GLY A 70 -15.64 9.96 -8.14
CA GLY A 70 -14.22 10.21 -7.87
C GLY A 70 -13.99 11.39 -6.90
N LYS A 71 -15.04 11.89 -6.25
CA LYS A 71 -14.97 13.05 -5.35
C LYS A 71 -14.39 12.67 -4.00
N ILE A 72 -13.57 13.57 -3.44
CA ILE A 72 -12.98 13.40 -2.11
C ILE A 72 -13.45 14.52 -1.18
N HIS A 73 -14.08 14.15 -0.07
CA HIS A 73 -14.48 15.04 1.01
C HIS A 73 -13.49 14.94 2.19
N ARG A 74 -13.30 16.03 2.95
CA ARG A 74 -12.48 16.01 4.18
C ARG A 74 -13.32 16.30 5.42
N VAL A 75 -13.16 15.45 6.43
CA VAL A 75 -13.80 15.59 7.76
C VAL A 75 -12.74 15.42 8.84
N GLU A 76 -12.94 15.99 10.02
CA GLU A 76 -11.95 15.92 11.10
C GLU A 76 -12.13 14.64 11.91
N ASP A 77 -13.35 14.37 12.35
CA ASP A 77 -13.62 13.29 13.30
C ASP A 77 -14.84 12.47 12.86
N MET A 78 -14.62 11.21 12.49
CA MET A 78 -15.67 10.32 12.01
C MET A 78 -16.73 10.00 13.07
N GLU A 79 -16.39 10.05 14.37
CA GLU A 79 -17.33 9.75 15.45
C GLU A 79 -18.15 10.98 15.85
N LYS A 80 -17.56 12.18 15.76
CA LYS A 80 -18.25 13.44 16.09
C LYS A 80 -19.03 14.02 14.91
N ASP A 81 -18.53 13.86 13.68
CA ASP A 81 -19.13 14.45 12.48
C ASP A 81 -20.24 13.58 11.85
N THR A 82 -20.88 12.70 12.62
CA THR A 82 -21.89 11.74 12.13
C THR A 82 -23.00 12.37 11.28
N HIS A 83 -23.52 13.54 11.68
CA HIS A 83 -24.53 14.28 10.91
C HIS A 83 -24.02 14.79 9.56
N ARG A 84 -22.73 15.11 9.46
CA ARG A 84 -22.08 15.51 8.21
C ARG A 84 -21.86 14.30 7.32
N LEU A 85 -21.39 13.18 7.90
CA LEU A 85 -21.20 11.91 7.18
C LEU A 85 -22.49 11.41 6.51
N GLN A 86 -23.65 11.59 7.15
CA GLN A 86 -24.95 11.19 6.60
C GLN A 86 -25.42 12.03 5.41
N LYS A 87 -24.82 13.20 5.18
CA LYS A 87 -25.19 14.12 4.09
C LYS A 87 -24.22 14.06 2.91
N LEU A 88 -23.14 13.30 3.05
CA LEU A 88 -22.12 13.15 2.04
C LEU A 88 -22.28 11.78 1.39
N ASP A 89 -22.13 11.75 0.08
CA ASP A 89 -21.92 10.51 -0.64
C ASP A 89 -20.44 10.14 -0.50
N TRP A 90 -20.17 8.96 0.07
CA TRP A 90 -18.82 8.42 0.23
C TRP A 90 -18.88 6.90 0.45
N ASP A 91 -17.83 6.21 -0.01
CA ASP A 91 -17.71 4.76 0.08
C ASP A 91 -16.65 4.33 1.09
N LEU A 92 -15.44 4.90 0.95
CA LEU A 92 -14.28 4.60 1.79
C LEU A 92 -13.70 5.88 2.38
N ALA A 93 -13.29 5.83 3.64
CA ALA A 93 -12.56 6.91 4.30
C ALA A 93 -11.13 6.46 4.63
N PHE A 94 -10.16 7.32 4.33
CA PHE A 94 -8.74 7.08 4.46
C PHE A 94 -8.11 8.05 5.47
N GLN A 95 -7.29 7.51 6.37
CA GLN A 95 -6.43 8.29 7.26
C GLN A 95 -5.14 7.53 7.50
N ARG A 96 -4.01 8.04 7.00
CA ARG A 96 -2.74 7.32 7.04
C ARG A 96 -2.89 5.93 6.41
N THR A 97 -2.62 4.86 7.16
CA THR A 97 -2.82 3.47 6.72
C THR A 97 -4.22 2.92 7.03
N LYS A 98 -5.04 3.65 7.79
CA LYS A 98 -6.38 3.22 8.16
C LYS A 98 -7.33 3.45 7.00
N ILE A 99 -8.17 2.45 6.75
CA ILE A 99 -9.25 2.50 5.77
C ILE A 99 -10.50 1.95 6.45
N VAL A 100 -11.56 2.74 6.42
CA VAL A 100 -12.88 2.39 6.95
C VAL A 100 -13.92 2.59 5.85
N THR A 101 -15.09 1.98 6.01
CA THR A 101 -16.16 1.95 5.02
C THR A 101 -17.35 2.77 5.48
N ASN A 102 -18.17 3.22 4.54
CA ASN A 102 -19.49 3.75 4.85
C ASN A 102 -20.48 2.61 5.16
N GLY A 103 -20.17 1.82 6.19
CA GLY A 103 -20.98 0.68 6.60
C GLY A 103 -20.52 0.08 7.93
N GLY A 104 -21.43 -0.63 8.60
CA GLY A 104 -21.13 -1.31 9.86
C GLY A 104 -21.16 -0.35 11.04
N VAL A 105 -20.19 -0.45 11.94
CA VAL A 105 -20.15 0.42 13.14
C VAL A 105 -19.89 1.89 12.80
N THR A 106 -19.24 2.18 11.67
CA THR A 106 -18.96 3.54 11.19
C THR A 106 -20.22 4.25 10.71
N ASN A 107 -21.07 3.53 9.96
CA ASN A 107 -22.41 3.98 9.61
C ASN A 107 -23.37 2.78 9.65
N PRO A 108 -24.21 2.65 10.70
CA PRO A 108 -25.15 1.54 10.84
C PRO A 108 -26.16 1.43 9.70
N GLN A 109 -26.48 2.54 9.03
CA GLN A 109 -27.38 2.57 7.87
C GLN A 109 -26.61 2.46 6.54
N GLY A 110 -25.28 2.51 6.61
CA GLY A 110 -24.41 2.46 5.45
C GLY A 110 -24.40 1.08 4.79
N PRO A 111 -24.57 1.01 3.45
CA PRO A 111 -24.63 -0.26 2.74
C PRO A 111 -23.24 -0.89 2.55
N VAL A 112 -22.16 -0.10 2.64
CA VAL A 112 -20.84 -0.48 2.12
C VAL A 112 -20.26 -1.68 2.86
N GLN A 113 -19.75 -2.62 2.07
CA GLN A 113 -19.10 -3.83 2.56
C GLN A 113 -17.99 -4.27 1.59
N VAL A 114 -16.96 -4.93 2.10
CA VAL A 114 -15.73 -5.21 1.35
C VAL A 114 -15.32 -6.66 1.46
N LYS A 115 -14.90 -7.26 0.34
CA LYS A 115 -14.27 -8.57 0.28
C LYS A 115 -12.85 -8.43 -0.26
N ASN A 116 -11.88 -8.97 0.48
CA ASN A 116 -10.50 -9.10 0.01
C ASN A 116 -10.36 -10.40 -0.80
N LEU A 117 -9.91 -10.31 -2.05
CA LEU A 117 -9.63 -11.46 -2.93
C LEU A 117 -8.15 -11.91 -2.86
N GLY A 118 -7.30 -11.15 -2.19
CA GLY A 118 -5.86 -11.36 -2.14
C GLY A 118 -5.15 -10.92 -3.42
N GLN A 119 -3.93 -11.42 -3.61
CA GLN A 119 -3.08 -11.12 -4.76
C GLN A 119 -3.55 -11.90 -6.00
N VAL A 120 -4.59 -11.39 -6.67
CA VAL A 120 -5.10 -11.90 -7.94
C VAL A 120 -4.86 -10.89 -9.07
N GLU A 121 -4.88 -11.36 -10.31
CA GLU A 121 -4.75 -10.50 -11.49
C GLU A 121 -5.99 -9.60 -11.63
N PHE A 122 -5.77 -8.28 -11.65
CA PHE A 122 -6.84 -7.29 -11.54
C PHE A 122 -7.83 -7.38 -12.72
N ASP A 123 -7.32 -7.62 -13.93
CA ASP A 123 -8.11 -7.70 -15.16
C ASP A 123 -8.83 -9.06 -15.31
N GLN A 124 -8.43 -10.07 -14.54
CA GLN A 124 -9.14 -11.35 -14.48
C GLN A 124 -10.37 -11.33 -13.57
N VAL A 125 -10.46 -10.33 -12.68
CA VAL A 125 -11.67 -10.09 -11.87
C VAL A 125 -12.69 -9.33 -12.73
N GLN A 126 -13.54 -10.08 -13.42
CA GLN A 126 -14.50 -9.53 -14.39
C GLN A 126 -15.94 -9.48 -13.87
N ASP A 127 -16.29 -10.31 -12.90
CA ASP A 127 -17.66 -10.41 -12.40
C ASP A 127 -17.69 -10.27 -10.87
N VAL A 128 -18.81 -9.73 -10.38
CA VAL A 128 -19.10 -9.64 -8.96
C VAL A 128 -19.84 -10.91 -8.54
N PRO A 129 -19.40 -11.60 -7.46
CA PRO A 129 -20.10 -12.77 -6.98
C PRO A 129 -21.58 -12.49 -6.69
N ALA A 130 -22.47 -13.37 -7.17
CA ALA A 130 -23.92 -13.24 -6.97
C ALA A 130 -24.30 -13.19 -5.48
N THR A 131 -23.52 -13.87 -4.62
CA THR A 131 -23.68 -13.84 -3.17
C THR A 131 -22.65 -12.91 -2.52
N ARG A 132 -23.10 -12.15 -1.51
CA ARG A 132 -22.23 -11.28 -0.70
C ARG A 132 -21.57 -12.02 0.46
N THR A 133 -21.39 -13.33 0.31
CA THR A 133 -20.72 -14.15 1.31
C THR A 133 -19.28 -13.66 1.45
N ASP A 134 -18.84 -13.51 2.70
CA ASP A 134 -17.52 -13.03 3.12
C ASP A 134 -17.25 -11.53 2.98
N PHE A 135 -18.21 -10.74 2.48
CA PHE A 135 -18.09 -9.28 2.57
C PHE A 135 -18.13 -8.85 4.04
N LYS A 136 -17.25 -7.91 4.38
CA LYS A 136 -17.06 -7.38 5.74
C LYS A 136 -17.42 -5.90 5.76
N LYS A 137 -18.32 -5.55 6.68
CA LYS A 137 -18.51 -4.16 7.12
C LYS A 137 -17.53 -3.83 8.23
N ASP A 138 -17.46 -2.56 8.61
CA ASP A 138 -16.65 -2.16 9.73
C ASP A 138 -17.20 -2.71 11.04
N ASP A 139 -16.29 -3.10 11.91
CA ASP A 139 -16.57 -3.72 13.20
C ASP A 139 -15.64 -3.11 14.27
N ARG A 140 -15.95 -3.36 15.54
CA ARG A 140 -15.05 -2.99 16.63
C ARG A 140 -13.92 -4.01 16.74
N GLY A 141 -12.71 -3.52 16.55
CA GLY A 141 -11.48 -4.23 16.82
C GLY A 141 -11.12 -4.24 18.31
N TRP A 142 -9.95 -4.79 18.61
CA TRP A 142 -9.42 -4.80 19.96
C TRP A 142 -9.18 -3.36 20.46
N GLY A 143 -9.53 -3.09 21.72
CA GLY A 143 -9.41 -1.75 22.31
C GLY A 143 -10.44 -0.72 21.82
N GLY A 144 -11.49 -1.17 21.11
CA GLY A 144 -12.60 -0.31 20.67
C GLY A 144 -12.37 0.42 19.35
N SER A 145 -11.22 0.25 18.71
CA SER A 145 -10.93 0.88 17.41
C SER A 145 -11.84 0.34 16.31
N ILE A 146 -12.35 1.23 15.45
CA ILE A 146 -13.09 0.85 14.25
C ILE A 146 -12.12 0.24 13.22
N VAL A 147 -12.44 -0.94 12.71
CA VAL A 147 -11.65 -1.63 11.68
C VAL A 147 -12.53 -2.32 10.65
N ASN A 148 -12.11 -2.31 9.39
CA ASN A 148 -12.61 -3.26 8.40
C ASN A 148 -11.66 -4.46 8.31
N LYS A 149 -12.14 -5.66 8.67
CA LYS A 149 -11.30 -6.88 8.67
C LYS A 149 -10.77 -7.26 7.29
N ALA A 150 -11.42 -6.81 6.21
CA ALA A 150 -10.91 -7.05 4.85
C ALA A 150 -9.80 -6.08 4.44
N LEU A 151 -9.74 -4.87 5.02
CA LEU A 151 -8.80 -3.82 4.62
C LEU A 151 -7.66 -3.59 5.62
N VAL A 152 -7.81 -4.00 6.89
CA VAL A 152 -6.88 -3.65 7.98
C VAL A 152 -5.42 -4.06 7.71
N ASP A 153 -5.21 -5.10 6.90
CA ASP A 153 -3.90 -5.66 6.61
C ASP A 153 -3.46 -5.46 5.15
N TRP A 154 -3.96 -4.42 4.46
CA TRP A 154 -3.66 -4.17 3.04
C TRP A 154 -2.17 -3.95 2.71
N TYR A 155 -1.32 -3.75 3.72
CA TYR A 155 0.08 -3.41 3.56
C TYR A 155 1.02 -4.29 4.37
N ILE A 156 2.30 -4.22 4.00
CA ILE A 156 3.45 -4.77 4.73
C ILE A 156 4.24 -3.59 5.29
N TYR A 157 4.57 -3.66 6.58
CA TYR A 157 5.49 -2.72 7.20
C TYR A 157 6.93 -3.25 7.10
N ARG A 158 7.79 -2.55 6.36
CA ARG A 158 9.21 -2.90 6.20
C ARG A 158 10.02 -2.35 7.36
N THR A 159 10.25 -3.17 8.39
CA THR A 159 10.93 -2.75 9.63
C THR A 159 12.32 -2.16 9.42
N ARG A 160 13.08 -2.62 8.41
CA ARG A 160 14.43 -2.09 8.12
C ARG A 160 14.42 -0.65 7.64
N THR A 161 13.44 -0.28 6.82
CA THR A 161 13.35 1.06 6.19
C THR A 161 12.22 1.90 6.78
N HIS A 162 11.42 1.34 7.68
CA HIS A 162 10.19 1.91 8.23
C HIS A 162 9.16 2.34 7.17
N ASN A 163 9.22 1.75 5.97
CA ASN A 163 8.30 2.06 4.88
C ASN A 163 7.09 1.11 4.85
N VAL A 164 6.01 1.61 4.26
CA VAL A 164 4.77 0.85 4.02
C VAL A 164 4.74 0.43 2.56
N GLU A 165 4.59 -0.87 2.29
CA GLU A 165 4.46 -1.40 0.93
C GLU A 165 3.08 -2.02 0.77
N SER A 166 2.42 -1.75 -0.36
CA SER A 166 1.15 -2.39 -0.64
C SER A 166 1.32 -3.88 -0.86
N LYS A 167 0.40 -4.69 -0.32
CA LYS A 167 0.28 -6.10 -0.70
C LYS A 167 -0.24 -6.28 -2.12
N LYS A 168 -0.84 -5.24 -2.71
CA LYS A 168 -1.46 -5.29 -4.05
C LYS A 168 -2.58 -6.31 -4.16
N ASP A 169 -3.25 -6.55 -3.04
CA ASP A 169 -4.48 -7.31 -2.98
C ASP A 169 -5.58 -6.60 -3.80
N VAL A 170 -6.46 -7.39 -4.40
CA VAL A 170 -7.66 -6.90 -5.09
C VAL A 170 -8.84 -7.00 -4.14
N TYR A 171 -9.60 -5.91 -4.05
CA TYR A 171 -10.78 -5.80 -3.21
C TYR A 171 -12.02 -5.66 -4.07
N LEU A 172 -13.10 -6.35 -3.70
CA LEU A 172 -14.44 -6.07 -4.18
C LEU A 172 -15.19 -5.28 -3.11
N ILE A 173 -15.84 -4.20 -3.52
CA ILE A 173 -16.59 -3.30 -2.66
C ILE A 173 -18.00 -3.25 -3.21
N ASP A 174 -18.98 -3.61 -2.40
CA ASP A 174 -20.40 -3.38 -2.69
C ASP A 174 -20.74 -2.04 -2.04
N THR A 175 -20.99 -1.02 -2.86
CA THR A 175 -21.28 0.35 -2.39
C THR A 175 -22.76 0.55 -2.07
N GLY A 176 -23.62 -0.44 -2.33
CA GLY A 176 -25.09 -0.32 -2.29
C GLY A 176 -25.71 0.29 -3.55
N ASP A 177 -24.97 1.16 -4.22
CA ASP A 177 -25.33 1.83 -5.48
C ASP A 177 -24.49 1.34 -6.68
N GLY A 178 -23.69 0.31 -6.47
CA GLY A 178 -22.86 -0.31 -7.49
C GLY A 178 -21.80 -1.21 -6.88
N PHE A 179 -20.82 -1.58 -7.68
CA PHE A 179 -19.66 -2.32 -7.24
C PHE A 179 -18.38 -1.67 -7.71
N VAL A 180 -17.35 -1.77 -6.86
CA VAL A 180 -15.99 -1.35 -7.19
C VAL A 180 -15.08 -2.56 -7.06
N LYS A 181 -14.19 -2.75 -8.04
CA LYS A 181 -12.95 -3.48 -7.79
C LYS A 181 -11.82 -2.48 -7.62
N MET A 182 -10.99 -2.67 -6.61
CA MET A 182 -9.92 -1.75 -6.28
C MET A 182 -8.64 -2.49 -5.92
N LYS A 183 -7.50 -1.88 -6.22
CA LYS A 183 -6.17 -2.31 -5.77
C LYS A 183 -5.40 -1.07 -5.31
N ILE A 184 -4.83 -1.13 -4.12
CA ILE A 184 -3.90 -0.09 -3.66
C ILE A 184 -2.55 -0.40 -4.30
N ILE A 185 -2.01 0.50 -5.12
CA ILE A 185 -0.76 0.24 -5.85
C ILE A 185 0.45 0.91 -5.19
N ASN A 186 0.22 1.96 -4.40
CA ASN A 186 1.27 2.75 -3.80
C ASN A 186 0.75 3.56 -2.60
N TYR A 187 1.57 3.71 -1.57
CA TYR A 187 1.31 4.54 -0.37
C TYR A 187 1.98 5.94 -0.42
N TYR A 188 2.83 6.15 -1.42
CA TYR A 188 3.63 7.36 -1.62
C TYR A 188 3.38 7.92 -3.03
N CYS A 189 2.19 8.46 -3.32
CA CYS A 189 1.72 8.77 -4.68
C CYS A 189 2.60 9.75 -5.51
N GLU A 190 3.54 10.43 -4.87
CA GLU A 190 4.51 11.34 -5.49
C GLU A 190 5.78 10.63 -5.97
N ARG A 191 5.96 9.36 -5.59
CA ARG A 191 7.14 8.56 -5.93
C ARG A 191 6.78 7.13 -6.31
N PRO A 192 7.55 6.46 -7.19
CA PRO A 192 7.44 5.02 -7.38
C PRO A 192 7.65 4.25 -6.06
N GLU A 193 6.75 3.29 -5.76
CA GLU A 193 6.87 2.43 -4.56
C GLU A 193 8.23 1.70 -4.49
N SER A 194 8.80 1.37 -5.65
CA SER A 194 10.12 0.72 -5.79
C SER A 194 11.27 1.57 -5.25
N ASP A 195 11.15 2.90 -5.22
CA ASP A 195 12.16 3.78 -4.63
C ASP A 195 12.19 3.63 -3.10
N CYS A 196 11.04 3.35 -2.49
CA CYS A 196 10.89 3.10 -1.05
C CYS A 196 11.31 1.68 -0.62
N LYS A 197 11.87 0.84 -1.50
CA LYS A 197 12.30 -0.52 -1.11
C LYS A 197 13.67 -0.55 -0.43
N SER A 198 14.60 0.29 -0.89
CA SER A 198 16.01 0.26 -0.48
C SER A 198 16.41 1.42 0.42
N MET A 199 15.58 2.46 0.49
CA MET A 199 15.83 3.67 1.28
C MET A 199 14.53 4.12 1.95
N MET A 200 14.65 4.76 3.11
CA MET A 200 13.50 5.33 3.83
C MET A 200 12.86 6.44 2.99
N CYS A 201 11.56 6.36 2.75
CA CYS A 201 10.80 7.44 2.13
C CYS A 201 10.41 8.47 3.18
N THR A 202 10.30 9.74 2.80
CA THR A 202 10.05 10.81 3.76
C THR A 202 8.65 10.66 4.37
N ARG A 203 8.50 11.16 5.60
CA ARG A 203 7.19 11.10 6.30
C ARG A 203 6.17 12.03 5.66
N ASP A 204 6.65 13.09 5.02
CA ASP A 204 5.84 14.11 4.39
C ASP A 204 5.20 13.59 3.10
N GLU A 205 5.89 12.71 2.36
CA GLU A 205 5.33 12.03 1.17
C GLU A 205 4.44 10.82 1.52
N ALA A 206 4.44 10.39 2.78
CA ALA A 206 3.74 9.18 3.22
C ALA A 206 2.24 9.43 3.42
N ALA A 207 1.43 8.41 3.10
CA ALA A 207 -0.04 8.45 3.14
C ALA A 207 -0.69 9.32 2.06
N CYS A 208 -0.05 9.39 0.89
CA CYS A 208 -0.78 9.67 -0.33
C CYS A 208 -0.94 8.36 -1.12
N LEU A 209 -2.14 7.80 -1.11
CA LEU A 209 -2.40 6.51 -1.74
C LEU A 209 -2.66 6.70 -3.24
N THR A 210 -2.18 5.75 -4.06
CA THR A 210 -2.64 5.61 -5.45
C THR A 210 -3.42 4.31 -5.54
N LEU A 211 -4.64 4.41 -6.05
CA LEU A 211 -5.58 3.31 -6.18
C LEU A 211 -5.83 3.08 -7.67
N GLU A 212 -5.72 1.83 -8.10
CA GLU A 212 -6.29 1.36 -9.35
C GLU A 212 -7.72 0.89 -9.07
N TYR A 213 -8.68 1.29 -9.89
CA TYR A 213 -10.08 0.92 -9.67
C TYR A 213 -10.91 0.78 -10.94
N ARG A 214 -12.04 0.07 -10.82
CA ARG A 214 -13.16 0.10 -11.77
C ARG A 214 -14.46 0.11 -10.99
N TYR A 215 -15.39 0.96 -11.42
CA TYR A 215 -16.74 1.06 -10.87
C TYR A 215 -17.75 0.54 -11.90
N VAL A 216 -18.78 -0.15 -11.42
CA VAL A 216 -19.97 -0.52 -12.18
C VAL A 216 -21.21 -0.08 -11.42
N PRO A 217 -22.19 0.55 -12.10
CA PRO A 217 -23.40 1.03 -11.44
C PRO A 217 -24.32 -0.12 -11.03
N LYS A 218 -25.27 0.18 -10.14
CA LYS A 218 -26.30 -0.76 -9.70
C LYS A 218 -27.03 -1.40 -10.88
N GLY A 219 -27.16 -2.72 -10.84
CA GLY A 219 -27.80 -3.52 -11.90
C GLY A 219 -26.81 -4.11 -12.90
N GLU A 220 -25.56 -3.64 -12.92
CA GLU A 220 -24.45 -4.26 -13.64
C GLU A 220 -23.56 -5.04 -12.67
N HIS A 221 -23.04 -6.18 -13.13
CA HIS A 221 -22.15 -7.04 -12.35
C HIS A 221 -20.82 -7.31 -13.06
N LEU A 222 -20.71 -6.94 -14.33
CA LEU A 222 -19.53 -7.15 -15.15
C LEU A 222 -18.68 -5.88 -15.20
N PHE A 223 -17.45 -5.97 -14.72
CA PHE A 223 -16.47 -4.90 -14.86
C PHE A 223 -16.08 -4.72 -16.33
N PRO A 224 -16.05 -3.48 -16.86
CA PRO A 224 -15.65 -3.23 -18.24
C PRO A 224 -14.24 -3.74 -18.50
N THR A 225 -14.07 -4.48 -19.60
CA THR A 225 -12.78 -5.03 -20.03
C THR A 225 -11.98 -4.06 -20.92
N ASN A 226 -12.59 -2.96 -21.37
CA ASN A 226 -11.93 -1.99 -22.23
C ASN A 226 -11.12 -0.96 -21.43
N PRO A 227 -9.96 -0.50 -21.95
CA PRO A 227 -9.30 0.72 -21.47
C PRO A 227 -10.31 1.87 -21.46
N ILE A 228 -10.47 2.58 -20.35
CA ILE A 228 -11.30 3.80 -20.34
C ILE A 228 -10.49 4.88 -21.05
N ASP A 229 -11.05 5.45 -22.12
CA ASP A 229 -10.38 6.46 -22.96
C ASP A 229 -10.12 7.81 -22.25
N HIS A 230 -10.47 7.97 -20.97
CA HIS A 230 -10.24 9.22 -20.23
C HIS A 230 -9.87 9.00 -18.75
N PRO A 231 -8.69 9.47 -18.28
CA PRO A 231 -8.40 9.53 -16.86
C PRO A 231 -9.29 10.59 -16.20
N GLN A 232 -10.28 10.16 -15.43
CA GLN A 232 -11.02 11.04 -14.53
C GLN A 232 -10.06 11.53 -13.45
N THR A 233 -9.59 12.76 -13.60
CA THR A 233 -8.81 13.42 -12.55
C THR A 233 -9.81 13.89 -11.50
N ALA A 234 -9.71 13.37 -10.29
CA ALA A 234 -10.57 13.75 -9.16
C ALA A 234 -10.59 15.28 -9.01
N GLN A 235 -11.78 15.89 -9.06
CA GLN A 235 -11.93 17.32 -8.78
C GLN A 235 -12.02 17.54 -7.28
N VAL A 236 -11.09 18.34 -6.74
CA VAL A 236 -11.11 18.81 -5.36
C VAL A 236 -12.11 19.96 -5.29
N SER A 237 -13.29 19.73 -4.69
CA SER A 237 -14.19 20.81 -4.30
C SER A 237 -13.79 21.32 -2.92
N HIS A 238 -13.49 22.62 -2.82
CA HIS A 238 -13.26 23.33 -1.56
C HIS A 238 -14.51 23.32 -0.66
#